data_AF-A0A8J2VPB9-F1
#
_entry.id   AF-A0A8J2VPB9-F1
#
_cell.length_a   1.000
_cell.length_b   1.000
_cell.length_c   1.000
_cell.angle_alpha   90.00
_cell.angle_beta   90.00
_cell.angle_gamma   90.00
#
_symmetry.space_group_name_H-M   'P 1'
#
loop_
_entity.id
_entity.type
_entity.pdbx_description
1 polymer ?
#
loop_
_entity_poly.entity_id
_entity_poly.type
_entity_poly.pdbx_seq_one_letter_code
_entity_poly.pdbx_strand_id
1 'polypeptide(L)'
;MSRREFSNPTKRDAAARANGHCEECGMRLRFGEFHYDHILPCALGGEATLENCQVLCHPCHKHKTSKQDVPQIAKMKRQRDAARGIRRNKQKIKGWQKFDGTPVRASRER
;
A
#
# COMPACT_ATOMS: atom_id res chain seq x y z
N MET A 1 9.57 -4.22 -11.96
CA MET A 1 8.20 -4.46 -12.47
C MET A 1 7.64 -3.10 -12.83
N SER A 2 7.50 -2.79 -14.12
CA SER A 2 6.81 -1.58 -14.55
C SER A 2 5.34 -1.64 -14.08
N ARG A 3 4.81 -0.54 -13.57
CA ARG A 3 3.38 -0.42 -13.25
C ARG A 3 2.63 -0.56 -14.58
N ARG A 4 1.59 -1.40 -14.64
CA ARG A 4 0.67 -1.39 -15.77
C ARG A 4 -0.07 -0.07 -15.69
N GLU A 5 0.21 0.84 -16.61
CA GLU A 5 -0.48 2.13 -16.64
C GLU A 5 -1.84 1.96 -17.32
N PHE A 6 -2.83 2.68 -16.83
CA PHE A 6 -4.12 2.75 -17.50
C PHE A 6 -3.98 3.42 -18.86
N SER A 7 -4.65 2.87 -19.86
CA SER A 7 -4.75 3.50 -21.17
C SER A 7 -5.50 4.83 -21.07
N ASN A 8 -5.19 5.77 -21.98
CA ASN A 8 -5.91 7.05 -22.04
C ASN A 8 -7.44 6.92 -22.20
N PRO A 9 -8.00 6.00 -23.02
CA PRO A 9 -9.45 5.83 -23.05
C PRO A 9 -10.01 5.35 -21.71
N THR A 10 -9.37 4.38 -21.05
CA THR A 10 -9.80 3.90 -19.72
C THR A 10 -9.83 5.02 -18.67
N LYS A 11 -8.87 5.95 -18.70
CA LYS A 11 -8.86 7.12 -17.81
C LYS A 11 -10.04 8.05 -18.08
N ARG A 12 -10.39 8.30 -19.35
CA ARG A 12 -11.53 9.14 -19.71
C ARG A 12 -12.85 8.51 -19.27
N ASP A 13 -13.02 7.21 -19.49
CA ASP A 13 -14.23 6.48 -19.10
C ASP A 13 -14.38 6.45 -17.56
N ALA A 14 -13.28 6.24 -16.84
CA ALA A 14 -13.27 6.30 -15.38
C ALA A 14 -13.62 7.69 -14.84
N ALA A 15 -13.08 8.76 -15.45
CA ALA A 15 -13.43 10.13 -15.07
C ALA A 15 -14.90 10.47 -15.36
N ALA A 16 -15.44 10.00 -16.50
CA ALA A 16 -16.85 10.15 -16.83
C ALA A 16 -17.76 9.42 -15.82
N ARG A 17 -17.38 8.20 -15.43
CA ARG A 17 -18.07 7.40 -14.40
C ARG A 17 -18.05 8.08 -13.03
N ALA A 18 -16.93 8.65 -12.64
CA ALA A 18 -16.76 9.37 -11.38
C ALA A 18 -17.56 10.69 -11.33
N ASN A 19 -17.95 11.25 -12.49
CA ASN A 19 -18.70 12.50 -12.62
C ASN A 19 -18.12 13.65 -11.75
N GLY A 20 -16.79 13.72 -11.67
CA GLY A 20 -16.08 14.72 -10.85
C GLY A 20 -16.19 14.51 -9.34
N HIS A 21 -16.54 13.32 -8.85
CA HIS A 21 -16.59 12.97 -7.43
C HIS A 21 -15.63 11.81 -7.12
N CYS A 22 -15.08 11.79 -5.91
CA CYS A 22 -14.25 10.68 -5.43
C CYS A 22 -15.11 9.43 -5.24
N GLU A 23 -14.71 8.29 -5.79
CA GLU A 23 -15.46 7.04 -5.65
C GLU A 23 -15.46 6.47 -4.22
N GLU A 24 -14.52 6.90 -3.37
CA GLU A 24 -14.41 6.41 -1.99
C GLU A 24 -15.08 7.31 -0.97
N CYS A 25 -14.90 8.64 -1.07
CA CYS A 25 -15.46 9.59 -0.09
C CYS A 25 -16.59 10.46 -0.63
N GLY A 26 -16.91 10.40 -1.93
CA GLY A 26 -17.96 11.19 -2.56
C GLY A 26 -17.65 12.69 -2.68
N MET A 27 -16.49 13.17 -2.22
CA MET A 27 -16.16 14.59 -2.33
C MET A 27 -15.91 15.01 -3.78
N ARG A 28 -16.31 16.24 -4.11
CA ARG A 28 -16.06 16.84 -5.43
C ARG A 28 -14.57 16.99 -5.67
N LEU A 29 -14.09 16.42 -6.76
CA LEU A 29 -12.71 16.48 -7.21
C LEU A 29 -12.45 17.82 -7.90
N ARG A 30 -11.32 18.45 -7.56
CA ARG A 30 -10.81 19.61 -8.30
C ARG A 30 -10.03 19.12 -9.52
N PHE A 31 -10.15 19.84 -10.63
CA PHE A 31 -9.38 19.56 -11.83
C PHE A 31 -7.88 19.59 -11.50
N GLY A 32 -7.18 18.48 -11.75
CA GLY A 32 -5.75 18.33 -11.47
C GLY A 32 -5.40 17.69 -10.11
N GLU A 33 -6.36 17.54 -9.19
CA GLU A 33 -6.12 17.01 -7.83
C GLU A 33 -6.76 15.62 -7.59
N PHE A 34 -6.79 14.78 -8.63
CA PHE A 34 -7.30 13.41 -8.54
C PHE A 34 -6.34 12.41 -9.16
N HIS A 35 -6.43 11.17 -8.70
CA HIS A 35 -5.58 10.08 -9.13
C HIS A 35 -6.43 8.90 -9.62
N TYR A 36 -5.99 8.28 -10.71
CA TYR A 36 -6.50 6.99 -11.16
C TYR A 36 -5.72 5.89 -10.48
N ASP A 37 -6.38 5.14 -9.62
CA ASP A 37 -5.76 4.09 -8.84
C ASP A 37 -6.33 2.72 -9.18
N HIS A 38 -5.56 1.67 -8.89
CA HIS A 38 -6.02 0.30 -9.10
C HIS A 38 -6.73 -0.20 -7.84
N ILE A 39 -7.97 -0.68 -7.96
CA ILE A 39 -8.70 -1.29 -6.83
C ILE A 39 -7.89 -2.48 -6.30
N LEU A 40 -7.53 -3.41 -7.19
CA LEU A 40 -6.53 -4.45 -6.94
C LEU A 40 -5.15 -3.97 -7.40
N PRO A 41 -4.16 -3.83 -6.50
CA PRO A 41 -2.83 -3.35 -6.88
C PRO A 41 -2.19 -4.20 -7.99
N CYS A 42 -1.48 -3.56 -8.94
CA CYS A 42 -0.79 -4.28 -10.02
C CYS A 42 0.18 -5.35 -9.50
N ALA A 43 0.80 -5.10 -8.34
CA ALA A 43 1.73 -6.03 -7.70
C ALA A 43 1.08 -7.35 -7.26
N LEU A 44 -0.26 -7.38 -7.14
CA LEU A 44 -1.07 -8.54 -6.80
C LEU A 44 -1.76 -9.16 -8.02
N GLY A 45 -1.49 -8.67 -9.23
CA GLY A 45 -2.10 -9.18 -10.47
C GLY A 45 -3.22 -8.29 -11.02
N GLY A 46 -3.45 -7.10 -10.45
CA GLY A 46 -4.43 -6.15 -10.98
C GLY A 46 -4.19 -5.77 -12.44
N GLU A 47 -5.21 -5.91 -13.27
CA GLU A 47 -5.21 -5.51 -14.67
C GLU A 47 -5.60 -4.03 -14.82
N ALA A 48 -5.18 -3.40 -15.92
CA ALA A 48 -5.48 -2.00 -16.20
C ALA A 48 -6.83 -1.85 -16.93
N THR A 49 -7.88 -2.49 -16.40
CA THR A 49 -9.24 -2.46 -16.93
C THR A 49 -10.04 -1.29 -16.33
N LEU A 50 -11.15 -0.93 -16.97
CA LEU A 50 -12.06 0.11 -16.46
C LEU A 50 -12.63 -0.26 -15.09
N GLU A 51 -12.96 -1.54 -14.89
CA GLU A 51 -13.50 -2.06 -13.63
C GLU A 51 -12.50 -1.97 -12.48
N ASN A 52 -11.21 -2.11 -12.77
CA ASN A 52 -10.16 -2.00 -11.77
C ASN A 52 -9.64 -0.57 -11.59
N CYS A 53 -10.14 0.40 -12.38
CA CYS A 53 -9.72 1.80 -12.34
C CYS A 53 -10.69 2.61 -11.48
N GLN A 54 -10.22 3.13 -10.35
CA GLN A 54 -11.00 4.00 -9.47
C GLN A 54 -10.43 5.42 -9.47
N VAL A 55 -11.32 6.42 -9.45
CA VAL A 55 -10.92 7.83 -9.31
C VAL A 55 -10.97 8.25 -7.84
N LEU A 56 -9.81 8.58 -7.30
CA LEU A 56 -9.65 8.97 -5.89
C LEU A 56 -9.12 10.38 -5.74
N CYS A 57 -9.55 11.06 -4.69
CA CYS A 57 -8.90 12.30 -4.24
C CYS A 57 -7.55 11.98 -3.59
N HIS A 58 -6.68 12.99 -3.52
CA HIS A 58 -5.35 12.85 -2.91
C HIS A 58 -5.33 12.19 -1.49
N PRO A 59 -6.18 12.60 -0.52
CA PRO A 59 -6.15 11.99 0.81
C PRO A 59 -6.61 10.52 0.81
N CYS A 60 -7.67 10.18 0.06
CA CYS A 60 -8.14 8.80 -0.07
C CYS A 60 -7.07 7.90 -0.72
N HIS A 61 -6.48 8.36 -1.82
CA HIS A 61 -5.39 7.65 -2.49
C HIS A 61 -4.19 7.40 -1.56
N LYS A 62 -3.78 8.43 -0.79
CA LYS A 62 -2.71 8.30 0.20
C LYS A 62 -3.06 7.31 1.32
N HIS A 63 -4.30 7.36 1.81
CA HIS A 63 -4.78 6.46 2.84
C HIS A 63 -4.76 5.00 2.36
N LYS A 64 -5.38 4.73 1.20
CA LYS A 64 -5.41 3.40 0.58
C LYS A 64 -4.00 2.85 0.36
N THR A 65 -3.12 3.65 -0.24
CA THR A 65 -1.73 3.23 -0.50
C THR A 65 -1.02 2.83 0.79
N SER A 66 -1.10 3.67 1.82
CA SER A 66 -0.36 3.48 3.08
C SER A 66 -0.93 2.36 3.95
N LYS A 67 -2.25 2.29 4.08
CA LYS A 67 -2.93 1.42 5.04
C LYS A 67 -3.38 0.09 4.45
N GLN A 68 -3.60 0.02 3.14
CA GLN A 68 -4.15 -1.16 2.49
C GLN A 68 -3.12 -1.79 1.54
N ASP A 69 -2.70 -1.05 0.50
CA ASP A 69 -1.90 -1.62 -0.59
C ASP A 69 -0.50 -2.05 -0.10
N VAL A 70 0.22 -1.17 0.59
CA VAL A 70 1.59 -1.47 1.06
C VAL A 70 1.62 -2.66 2.03
N PRO A 71 0.75 -2.74 3.06
CA PRO A 71 0.70 -3.90 3.94
C PRO A 71 0.32 -5.20 3.21
N GLN A 72 -0.65 -5.16 2.31
CA GLN A 72 -1.07 -6.33 1.54
C GLN A 72 0.06 -6.84 0.64
N ILE A 73 0.71 -5.95 -0.13
CA ILE A 73 1.85 -6.30 -0.99
C ILE A 73 2.98 -6.91 -0.14
N ALA A 74 3.28 -6.31 1.03
CA ALA A 74 4.31 -6.83 1.93
C ALA A 74 3.95 -8.23 2.47
N LYS A 75 2.69 -8.47 2.83
CA LYS A 75 2.20 -9.77 3.28
C LYS A 75 2.36 -10.83 2.17
N MET A 76 1.92 -10.53 0.95
CA MET A 76 2.01 -11.45 -0.19
C MET A 76 3.46 -11.78 -0.55
N LYS A 77 4.37 -10.79 -0.47
CA LYS A 77 5.81 -11.03 -0.63
C LYS A 77 6.33 -12.02 0.42
N ARG A 78 6.01 -11.80 1.70
CA ARG A 78 6.42 -12.73 2.78
C ARG A 78 5.88 -14.14 2.59
N GLN A 79 4.62 -14.28 2.15
CA GLN A 79 4.03 -15.59 1.86
C GLN A 79 4.75 -16.29 0.71
N ARG A 80 5.06 -15.56 -0.37
CA ARG A 80 5.82 -16.09 -1.50
C ARG A 80 7.23 -16.51 -1.11
N ASP A 81 7.92 -15.69 -0.31
CA ASP A 81 9.26 -16.00 0.21
C ASP A 81 9.23 -17.25 1.08
N ALA A 82 8.24 -17.36 1.98
CA ALA A 82 8.04 -18.53 2.83
C ALA A 82 7.76 -19.81 2.02
N ALA A 83 6.92 -19.73 0.98
CA ALA A 83 6.64 -20.85 0.07
C ALA A 83 7.91 -21.30 -0.70
N ARG A 84 8.82 -20.37 -0.99
CA ARG A 84 10.13 -20.65 -1.60
C ARG A 84 11.19 -21.09 -0.58
N GLY A 85 10.84 -21.25 0.69
CA GLY A 85 11.78 -21.63 1.75
C GLY A 85 12.74 -20.51 2.19
N ILE A 86 12.56 -19.28 1.70
CA ILE A 86 13.39 -18.13 2.07
C ILE A 86 12.95 -17.67 3.47
N ARG A 87 13.62 -18.19 4.50
CA ARG A 87 13.38 -17.81 5.89
C ARG A 87 14.28 -16.63 6.27
N ARG A 88 13.69 -15.54 6.77
CA ARG A 88 14.46 -14.47 7.39
C ARG A 88 15.12 -14.99 8.68
N ASN A 89 16.43 -14.82 8.78
CA ASN A 89 17.12 -15.00 10.05
C ASN A 89 16.59 -13.96 11.05
N LYS A 90 15.89 -14.40 12.09
CA LYS A 90 15.44 -13.51 13.16
C LYS A 90 16.66 -13.12 13.98
N GLN A 91 17.28 -11.98 13.64
CA GLN A 91 18.30 -11.40 14.50
C GLN A 91 17.69 -11.20 15.90
N LYS A 92 18.34 -11.77 16.92
CA LYS A 92 17.96 -11.53 18.31
C LYS A 92 18.21 -10.06 18.59
N ILE A 93 17.16 -9.30 18.91
CA ILE A 93 17.32 -7.93 19.41
C ILE A 93 18.15 -8.05 20.69
N LYS A 94 19.34 -7.42 20.73
CA LYS A 94 20.12 -7.36 21.96
C LYS A 94 19.30 -6.60 23.00
N GLY A 95 19.29 -7.09 24.24
CA GLY A 95 18.66 -6.36 25.35
C GLY A 95 19.24 -4.95 25.49
N TRP A 96 18.54 -4.06 26.17
CA TRP A 96 19.05 -2.71 26.44
C TRP A 96 20.44 -2.79 27.10
N GLN A 97 21.40 -2.02 26.62
CA GLN A 97 22.75 -1.94 27.16
C GLN A 97 23.02 -0.48 27.55
N LYS A 98 23.77 -0.26 28.63
CA LYS A 98 24.30 1.06 28.96
C LYS A 98 25.38 1.46 27.94
N PHE A 99 25.85 2.70 27.98
CA PHE A 99 26.90 3.21 27.09
C PHE A 99 28.20 2.39 27.14
N ASP A 100 28.51 1.80 28.29
CA ASP A 100 29.66 0.89 28.51
C ASP A 100 29.42 -0.56 28.02
N GLY A 101 28.26 -0.86 27.43
CA GLY A 101 27.89 -2.18 26.95
C GLY A 101 27.31 -3.12 28.02
N THR A 102 27.22 -2.70 29.29
CA THR A 102 26.62 -3.53 30.35
C THR A 102 25.11 -3.72 30.10
N PRO A 103 24.57 -4.95 30.13
CA PRO A 103 23.16 -5.19 29.90
C PRO A 103 22.32 -4.61 31.04
N VAL A 104 21.34 -3.77 30.70
CA VAL A 104 20.34 -3.24 31.62
C VAL A 104 19.34 -4.35 31.90
N ARG A 105 19.41 -4.92 33.10
CA ARG A 105 18.38 -5.82 33.62
C ARG A 105 17.37 -4.95 34.38
N ALA A 106 16.10 -4.98 33.99
CA ALA A 106 15.05 -4.37 34.80
C ALA A 106 15.04 -5.05 36.17
N SER A 107 15.28 -4.31 37.26
CA SER A 107 15.07 -4.80 38.61
C SER A 107 13.59 -5.14 38.74
N ARG A 108 13.30 -6.41 39.01
CA ARG A 108 11.95 -6.94 39.06
C ARG A 108 11.38 -6.81 40.48
N GLU A 109 11.60 -5.67 41.11
CA GLU A 109 11.04 -5.36 42.43
C GLU A 109 9.71 -4.62 42.22
N ARG A 110 8.66 -5.17 42.85
CA ARG A 110 7.26 -4.75 42.73
C ARG A 110 6.97 -3.51 43.55
#